data_AF-A0A0S1AVU0-F1
#
_entry.id   AF-A0A0S1AVU0-F1
#
_cell.length_a   1.000
_cell.length_b   1.000
_cell.length_c   1.000
_cell.angle_alpha   90.00
_cell.angle_beta   90.00
_cell.angle_gamma   90.00
#
_symmetry.space_group_name_H-M   'P 1'
#
loop_
_entity.id
_entity.type
_entity.pdbx_description
1 polymer ?
#
loop_
_entity_poly.entity_id
_entity_poly.type
_entity_poly.pdbx_seq_one_letter_code
_entity_poly.pdbx_strand_id
1 'polypeptide(L)'
;MVAKTSGNVSGALPRPGEISRAHNGVLFLDELPEWKRQTLEVLREPLESGVVTIARAARSTEFPARFQLEAAMNPCPCGWAGDRSGRCRCSADAIARYRARISGPLLDRIDLQLQVPRLPPSELRGDAPPAETSATVQARVAQARTRQLQRAGTPNARLDPGQTLRDCVLTAADQAMLEQAMERLQLSARSMHRILRVARTIADLAGGSPIERTHLAEAIGYRQLDRACPDGSP
;
A
#
# COMPACT_ATOMS: atom_id res chain seq x y z
N MET A 1 -3.15 -10.41 16.67
CA MET A 1 -2.63 -9.33 15.81
C MET A 1 -1.94 -8.23 16.61
N VAL A 2 -2.63 -7.59 17.57
CA VAL A 2 -2.11 -6.40 18.29
C VAL A 2 -1.40 -6.79 19.59
N ALA A 3 -2.03 -7.65 20.38
CA ALA A 3 -1.52 -8.13 21.67
C ALA A 3 -1.89 -9.59 21.87
N LYS A 4 -1.03 -10.36 22.56
CA LYS A 4 -1.41 -11.68 23.11
C LYS A 4 -1.59 -11.59 24.62
N THR A 5 -2.73 -12.05 25.12
CA THR A 5 -2.93 -12.30 26.55
C THR A 5 -2.57 -13.74 26.87
N SER A 6 -1.70 -13.93 27.84
CA SER A 6 -1.45 -15.26 28.40
C SER A 6 -2.50 -15.51 29.50
N GLY A 7 -3.59 -16.21 29.16
CA GLY A 7 -4.60 -16.68 30.12
C GLY A 7 -5.52 -15.64 30.76
N ASN A 8 -6.66 -16.10 31.28
CA ASN A 8 -7.69 -15.34 31.99
C ASN A 8 -7.22 -14.85 33.38
N VAL A 9 -6.12 -14.11 33.45
CA VAL A 9 -5.63 -13.52 34.70
C VAL A 9 -5.70 -12.00 34.60
N SER A 10 -6.57 -11.41 35.43
CA SER A 10 -6.62 -9.98 35.72
C SER A 10 -5.26 -9.51 36.24
N GLY A 11 -4.42 -8.98 35.35
CA GLY A 11 -3.06 -8.51 35.67
C GLY A 11 -1.97 -8.95 34.67
N ALA A 12 -2.28 -9.78 33.68
CA ALA A 12 -1.27 -10.21 32.70
C ALA A 12 -0.70 -9.04 31.89
N LEU A 13 0.63 -8.89 31.90
CA LEU A 13 1.37 -7.92 31.09
C LEU A 13 1.07 -8.14 29.60
N PRO A 14 0.73 -7.08 28.84
CA PRO A 14 0.53 -7.19 27.41
C PRO A 14 1.82 -7.67 26.74
N ARG A 15 1.71 -8.65 25.84
CA ARG A 15 2.83 -9.13 25.02
C ARG A 15 2.69 -8.65 23.58
N PRO A 16 3.82 -8.42 22.89
CA PRO A 16 3.80 -7.96 21.50
C PRO A 16 3.03 -8.95 20.62
N GLY A 17 2.07 -8.42 19.85
CA GLY A 17 1.35 -9.17 18.83
C GLY A 17 2.14 -9.32 17.54
N GLU A 18 1.49 -9.91 16.54
CA GLU A 18 2.00 -10.17 15.20
C GLU A 18 2.47 -8.88 14.50
N ILE A 19 1.74 -7.79 14.65
CA ILE A 19 2.13 -6.47 14.13
C ILE A 19 3.50 -6.05 14.67
N SER A 20 3.71 -6.17 15.98
CA SER A 20 4.98 -5.78 16.60
C SER A 20 6.10 -6.76 16.28
N ARG A 21 5.78 -8.04 16.12
CA ARG A 21 6.76 -9.06 15.67
C ARG A 21 7.21 -8.84 14.22
N ALA A 22 6.41 -8.18 13.40
CA ALA A 22 6.77 -7.79 12.04
C ALA A 22 7.62 -6.49 11.98
N HIS A 23 8.01 -5.91 13.10
CA HIS A 23 8.82 -4.69 13.13
C HIS A 23 10.12 -4.84 12.32
N ASN A 24 10.36 -3.90 11.40
CA ASN A 24 11.41 -3.88 10.39
C ASN A 24 11.38 -5.05 9.40
N GLY A 25 10.27 -5.80 9.35
CA GLY A 25 10.01 -6.85 8.38
C GLY A 25 8.76 -6.57 7.56
N VAL A 26 8.17 -7.66 7.06
CA VAL A 26 6.95 -7.64 6.24
C VAL A 26 5.80 -8.28 7.03
N LEU A 27 4.65 -7.61 7.06
CA LEU A 27 3.39 -8.20 7.50
C LEU A 27 2.58 -8.54 6.24
N PHE A 28 2.49 -9.82 5.92
CA PHE A 28 1.70 -10.31 4.79
C PHE A 28 0.29 -10.72 5.25
N LEU A 29 -0.74 -10.19 4.59
CA LEU A 29 -2.15 -10.53 4.82
C LEU A 29 -2.76 -11.08 3.54
N ASP A 30 -2.98 -12.38 3.50
CA ASP A 30 -3.76 -12.99 2.43
C ASP A 30 -5.27 -12.83 2.68
N GLU A 31 -6.03 -12.87 1.59
CA GLU A 31 -7.49 -12.79 1.58
C GLU A 31 -8.04 -11.60 2.40
N LEU A 32 -7.50 -10.39 2.14
CA LEU A 32 -7.76 -9.20 2.95
C LEU A 32 -9.26 -8.95 3.31
N PRO A 33 -10.23 -9.10 2.39
CA PRO A 33 -11.66 -8.94 2.67
C PRO A 33 -12.28 -9.99 3.61
N GLU A 34 -11.62 -11.12 3.86
CA GLU A 34 -12.10 -12.17 4.78
C GLU A 34 -11.74 -11.88 6.24
N TRP A 35 -10.85 -10.91 6.48
CA TRP A 35 -10.54 -10.46 7.83
C TRP A 35 -11.70 -9.66 8.41
N LYS A 36 -11.95 -9.85 9.72
CA LYS A 36 -12.91 -9.02 10.45
C LYS A 36 -12.52 -7.55 10.32
N ARG A 37 -13.47 -6.69 9.91
CA ARG A 37 -13.24 -5.25 9.70
C ARG A 37 -12.53 -4.59 10.88
N GLN A 38 -12.97 -4.88 12.11
CA GLN A 38 -12.33 -4.35 13.32
C GLN A 38 -10.84 -4.69 13.42
N THR A 39 -10.42 -5.88 12.96
CA THR A 39 -9.00 -6.28 12.97
C THR A 39 -8.19 -5.46 11.97
N LEU A 40 -8.75 -5.19 10.79
CA LEU A 40 -8.11 -4.36 9.77
C LEU A 40 -8.00 -2.89 10.19
N GLU A 41 -9.01 -2.35 10.87
CA GLU A 41 -8.98 -0.97 11.36
C GLU A 41 -7.83 -0.71 12.32
N VAL A 42 -7.40 -1.71 13.11
CA VAL A 42 -6.26 -1.54 14.02
C VAL A 42 -4.94 -1.35 13.29
N LEU A 43 -4.82 -1.71 12.00
CA LEU A 43 -3.61 -1.46 11.22
C LEU A 43 -3.38 0.02 10.95
N ARG A 44 -4.42 0.86 11.04
CA ARG A 44 -4.35 2.27 10.62
C ARG A 44 -3.35 3.09 11.39
N GLU A 45 -3.32 2.95 12.72
CA GLU A 45 -2.38 3.66 13.60
C GLU A 45 -0.93 3.22 13.34
N PRO A 46 -0.58 1.91 13.42
CA PRO A 46 0.80 1.48 13.21
C PRO A 46 1.32 1.70 11.79
N LEU A 47 0.46 1.75 10.77
CA LEU A 47 0.86 2.15 9.41
C LEU A 47 1.29 3.63 9.31
N GLU A 48 0.95 4.45 10.30
CA GLU A 48 1.31 5.88 10.33
C GLU A 48 2.37 6.19 11.38
N SER A 49 2.16 5.75 12.62
CA SER A 49 3.03 6.05 13.74
C SER A 49 4.23 5.09 13.83
N GLY A 50 4.10 3.89 13.26
CA GLY A 50 5.08 2.83 13.42
C GLY A 50 5.14 2.26 14.83
N VAL A 51 4.14 2.53 15.67
CA VAL A 51 3.98 2.00 17.02
C VAL A 51 2.54 1.54 17.26
N VAL A 52 2.36 0.65 18.22
CA VAL A 52 1.05 0.21 18.70
C VAL A 52 0.95 0.53 20.17
N THR A 53 -0.09 1.26 20.55
CA THR A 53 -0.37 1.60 21.94
C THR A 53 -1.43 0.67 22.51
N ILE A 54 -1.12 -0.02 23.61
CA ILE A 54 -2.07 -0.87 24.32
C ILE A 54 -2.36 -0.24 25.68
N ALA A 55 -3.56 0.35 25.80
CA ALA A 55 -4.07 0.85 27.07
C ALA A 55 -4.92 -0.24 27.76
N ARG A 56 -4.59 -0.57 29.01
CA ARG A 56 -5.42 -1.41 29.89
C ARG A 56 -5.51 -0.78 31.27
N ALA A 57 -6.73 -0.51 31.74
CA ALA A 57 -7.07 0.00 33.06
C ALA A 57 -6.07 1.05 33.61
N ALA A 58 -5.00 0.61 34.28
CA ALA A 58 -4.02 1.46 34.96
C ALA A 58 -2.67 1.63 34.22
N ARG A 59 -2.45 1.04 33.04
CA ARG A 59 -1.17 1.13 32.32
C ARG A 59 -1.36 1.23 30.81
N SER A 60 -0.57 2.10 30.18
CA SER A 60 -0.35 2.13 28.73
C SER A 60 1.01 1.52 28.42
N THR A 61 1.10 0.70 27.38
CA THR A 61 2.36 0.13 26.91
C THR A 61 2.45 0.26 25.41
N GLU A 62 3.57 0.79 24.93
CA GLU A 62 3.85 0.94 23.50
C GLU A 62 4.74 -0.19 23.00
N PHE A 63 4.41 -0.71 21.82
CA PHE A 63 5.22 -1.70 21.12
C PHE A 63 5.63 -1.17 19.74
N PRO A 64 6.88 -1.38 19.30
CA PRO A 64 7.31 -0.96 17.96
C PRO A 64 6.58 -1.76 16.88
N ALA A 65 6.26 -1.12 15.76
CA ALA A 65 5.43 -1.67 14.70
C ALA A 65 5.73 -1.07 13.31
N ARG A 66 6.98 -0.67 13.03
CA ARG A 66 7.41 -0.21 11.69
C ARG A 66 7.58 -1.40 10.73
N PHE A 67 6.51 -1.88 10.10
CA PHE A 67 6.54 -2.97 9.11
C PHE A 67 6.16 -2.48 7.70
N GLN A 68 6.53 -3.24 6.68
CA GLN A 68 5.94 -3.12 5.34
C GLN A 68 4.69 -4.00 5.27
N LEU A 69 3.54 -3.43 4.91
CA LEU A 69 2.31 -4.19 4.70
C LEU A 69 2.25 -4.69 3.26
N GLU A 70 2.09 -5.99 3.11
CA GLU A 70 1.76 -6.62 1.83
C GLU A 70 0.43 -7.34 2.00
N ALA A 71 -0.53 -7.07 1.12
CA ALA A 71 -1.84 -7.68 1.20
C ALA A 71 -2.32 -8.16 -0.16
N ALA A 72 -2.97 -9.31 -0.16
CA ALA A 72 -3.56 -9.91 -1.35
C ALA A 72 -5.07 -10.05 -1.16
N MET A 73 -5.81 -9.90 -2.26
CA MET A 73 -7.23 -10.20 -2.29
C MET A 73 -7.68 -10.57 -3.69
N ASN A 74 -8.76 -11.33 -3.76
CA ASN A 74 -9.45 -11.58 -5.01
C ASN A 74 -10.11 -10.29 -5.53
N PRO A 75 -10.32 -10.14 -6.85
CA PRO A 75 -10.99 -8.96 -7.39
C PRO A 75 -12.50 -8.92 -7.08
N CYS A 76 -13.09 -10.08 -6.74
CA CYS A 76 -14.49 -10.30 -6.36
C CYS A 76 -14.63 -11.63 -5.60
N PRO A 77 -15.82 -11.97 -5.03
CA PRO A 77 -16.02 -13.22 -4.29
C PRO A 77 -15.72 -14.50 -5.09
N CYS A 78 -15.97 -14.50 -6.41
CA CYS A 78 -15.69 -15.67 -7.25
C CYS A 78 -14.25 -15.69 -7.82
N GLY A 79 -13.47 -14.63 -7.64
CA GLY A 79 -12.08 -14.52 -8.11
C GLY A 79 -11.88 -14.16 -9.59
N TRP A 80 -12.94 -14.02 -10.39
CA TRP A 80 -12.82 -13.85 -11.86
C TRP A 80 -13.11 -12.43 -12.39
N ALA A 81 -13.41 -11.45 -11.54
CA ALA A 81 -13.75 -10.10 -12.01
C ALA A 81 -12.57 -9.47 -12.77
N GLY A 82 -12.82 -9.00 -14.00
CA GLY A 82 -11.81 -8.44 -14.90
C GLY A 82 -10.98 -9.48 -15.65
N ASP A 83 -11.23 -10.78 -15.47
CA ASP A 83 -10.56 -11.84 -16.21
C ASP A 83 -11.10 -11.95 -17.65
N ARG A 84 -10.20 -12.16 -18.62
CA ARG A 84 -10.54 -12.23 -20.05
C ARG A 84 -11.41 -13.43 -20.43
N SER A 85 -11.47 -14.45 -19.57
CA SER A 85 -12.29 -15.65 -19.81
C SER A 85 -13.80 -15.42 -19.66
N GLY A 86 -14.23 -14.27 -19.09
CA GLY A 86 -15.64 -13.99 -18.86
C GLY A 86 -16.31 -14.91 -17.83
N ARG A 87 -15.53 -15.66 -17.03
CA ARG A 87 -16.04 -16.61 -16.03
C ARG A 87 -16.72 -15.96 -14.82
N CYS A 88 -16.54 -14.65 -14.64
CA CYS A 88 -17.15 -13.92 -13.54
C CYS A 88 -18.67 -13.89 -13.69
N ARG A 89 -19.38 -14.31 -12.64
CA ARG A 89 -20.84 -14.23 -12.55
C ARG A 89 -21.32 -13.24 -11.49
N CYS A 90 -20.39 -12.53 -10.83
CA CYS A 90 -20.74 -11.55 -9.81
C CYS A 90 -21.34 -10.29 -10.46
N SER A 91 -22.44 -9.79 -9.90
CA SER A 91 -22.96 -8.47 -10.26
C SER A 91 -22.02 -7.35 -9.80
N ALA A 92 -22.16 -6.16 -10.39
CA ALA A 92 -21.42 -4.97 -9.97
C ALA A 92 -21.59 -4.71 -8.45
N ASP A 93 -22.82 -4.81 -7.94
CA ASP A 93 -23.12 -4.65 -6.51
C ASP A 93 -22.44 -5.71 -5.63
N ALA A 94 -22.34 -6.96 -6.08
CA ALA A 94 -21.63 -8.00 -5.35
C ALA A 94 -20.12 -7.71 -5.27
N ILE A 95 -19.54 -7.19 -6.35
CA ILE A 95 -18.13 -6.78 -6.41
C ILE A 95 -17.90 -5.58 -5.50
N ALA A 96 -18.75 -4.55 -5.59
CA ALA A 96 -18.65 -3.35 -4.76
C ALA A 96 -18.77 -3.69 -3.26
N ARG A 97 -19.77 -4.49 -2.86
CA ARG A 97 -19.93 -4.94 -1.47
C ARG A 97 -18.75 -5.75 -0.96
N TYR A 98 -18.15 -6.59 -1.81
CA TYR A 98 -16.96 -7.35 -1.45
C TYR A 98 -15.76 -6.45 -1.17
N ARG A 99 -15.50 -5.47 -2.05
CA ARG A 99 -14.43 -4.48 -1.90
C ARG A 99 -14.66 -3.55 -0.71
N ALA A 100 -15.90 -3.17 -0.45
CA ALA A 100 -16.31 -2.31 0.68
C ALA A 100 -16.13 -2.96 2.07
N ARG A 101 -15.76 -4.25 2.13
CA ARG A 101 -15.31 -4.88 3.39
C ARG A 101 -14.00 -4.26 3.90
N ILE A 102 -13.19 -3.71 3.00
CA ILE A 102 -12.00 -2.93 3.30
C ILE A 102 -12.41 -1.45 3.35
N SER A 103 -12.00 -0.74 4.39
CA SER A 103 -12.37 0.67 4.54
C SER A 103 -11.50 1.59 3.68
N GLY A 104 -12.11 2.65 3.14
CA GLY A 104 -11.38 3.73 2.45
C GLY A 104 -10.23 4.31 3.28
N PRO A 105 -10.42 4.62 4.58
CA PRO A 105 -9.32 5.08 5.43
C PRO A 105 -8.12 4.13 5.53
N LEU A 106 -8.33 2.81 5.43
CA LEU A 106 -7.22 1.85 5.38
C LEU A 106 -6.57 1.85 3.99
N LEU A 107 -7.35 1.85 2.91
CA LEU A 107 -6.84 1.90 1.53
C LEU A 107 -6.01 3.16 1.26
N ASP A 108 -6.39 4.30 1.82
CA ASP A 108 -5.65 5.56 1.79
C ASP A 108 -4.27 5.48 2.46
N ARG A 109 -4.03 4.45 3.28
CA ARG A 109 -2.73 4.19 3.92
C ARG A 109 -1.85 3.21 3.13
N ILE A 110 -2.36 2.66 2.03
CA ILE A 110 -1.62 1.76 1.14
C ILE A 110 -1.08 2.58 -0.03
N ASP A 111 0.26 2.67 -0.13
CA ASP A 111 0.92 3.47 -1.17
C ASP A 111 0.70 2.90 -2.59
N LEU A 112 0.65 1.57 -2.72
CA LEU A 112 0.55 0.85 -4.00
C LEU A 112 -0.64 -0.12 -4.00
N GLN A 113 -1.51 0.03 -4.99
CA GLN A 113 -2.69 -0.79 -5.25
C GLN A 113 -2.64 -1.30 -6.69
N LEU A 114 -2.17 -2.53 -6.87
CA LEU A 114 -1.92 -3.13 -8.18
C LEU A 114 -2.94 -4.23 -8.47
N GLN A 115 -3.49 -4.23 -9.67
CA GLN A 115 -4.18 -5.39 -10.20
C GLN A 115 -3.17 -6.29 -10.90
N VAL A 116 -2.98 -7.50 -10.38
CA VAL A 116 -2.12 -8.50 -11.00
C VAL A 116 -3.01 -9.39 -11.90
N PRO A 117 -2.91 -9.27 -13.24
CA PRO A 117 -3.68 -10.14 -14.12
C PRO A 117 -3.16 -11.58 -14.03
N ARG A 118 -4.03 -12.53 -14.34
CA ARG A 118 -3.64 -13.93 -14.47
C ARG A 118 -2.66 -14.08 -15.64
N LEU A 119 -1.53 -14.74 -15.39
CA LEU A 119 -0.57 -15.09 -16.44
C LEU A 119 -1.16 -16.17 -17.36
N PRO A 120 -0.98 -16.05 -18.69
CA PRO A 120 -1.38 -17.11 -19.60
C PRO A 120 -0.53 -18.38 -19.37
N PRO A 121 -1.06 -19.59 -19.65
CA PRO A 121 -0.31 -20.83 -19.44
C PRO A 121 1.02 -20.89 -20.18
N SER A 122 1.19 -20.15 -21.28
CA SER A 122 2.46 -20.03 -22.02
C SER A 122 3.57 -19.37 -21.23
N GLU A 123 3.26 -18.44 -20.35
CA GLU A 123 4.24 -17.72 -19.52
C GLU A 123 4.61 -18.48 -18.24
N LEU A 124 3.83 -19.51 -17.89
CA LEU A 124 4.10 -20.38 -16.73
C LEU A 124 4.97 -21.60 -17.08
N ARG A 125 5.28 -21.80 -18.37
CA ARG A 125 6.11 -22.91 -18.81
C ARG A 125 7.58 -22.62 -18.52
N GLY A 126 8.38 -23.67 -18.30
CA GLY A 126 9.81 -23.53 -18.05
C GLY A 126 10.63 -22.98 -19.24
N ASP A 127 10.05 -22.97 -20.44
CA ASP A 127 10.64 -22.40 -21.67
C ASP A 127 10.20 -20.95 -21.96
N ALA A 128 9.43 -20.32 -21.06
CA ALA A 128 9.09 -18.91 -21.17
C ALA A 128 10.38 -18.05 -21.17
N PRO A 129 10.38 -16.89 -21.87
CA PRO A 129 11.52 -16.00 -21.86
C PRO A 129 11.96 -15.67 -20.43
N PRO A 130 13.27 -15.69 -20.13
CA PRO A 130 13.76 -15.45 -18.79
C PRO A 130 13.35 -14.05 -18.32
N ALA A 131 12.69 -13.99 -17.16
CA ALA A 131 12.40 -12.74 -16.49
C ALA A 131 13.69 -12.11 -15.92
N GLU A 132 13.62 -10.84 -15.51
CA GLU A 132 14.70 -10.22 -14.75
C GLU A 132 15.04 -11.05 -13.51
N THR A 133 16.32 -11.28 -13.24
CA THR A 133 16.74 -12.01 -12.04
C THR A 133 16.55 -11.15 -10.79
N SER A 134 16.36 -11.78 -9.62
CA SER A 134 16.33 -11.08 -8.34
C SER A 134 17.61 -10.28 -8.07
N ALA A 135 18.77 -10.76 -8.56
CA ALA A 135 20.04 -10.03 -8.43
C ALA A 135 20.04 -8.72 -9.24
N THR A 136 19.51 -8.75 -10.47
CA THR A 136 19.34 -7.55 -11.31
C THR A 136 18.42 -6.53 -10.63
N VAL A 137 17.27 -6.99 -10.13
CA VAL A 137 16.30 -6.13 -9.43
C VAL A 137 16.90 -5.56 -8.14
N GLN A 138 17.60 -6.38 -7.35
CA GLN A 138 18.27 -5.96 -6.11
C GLN A 138 19.28 -4.84 -6.39
N ALA A 139 20.11 -4.97 -7.42
CA ALA A 139 21.08 -3.94 -7.79
C ALA A 139 20.40 -2.60 -8.12
N ARG A 140 19.33 -2.64 -8.90
CA ARG A 140 18.52 -1.46 -9.25
C ARG A 140 17.90 -0.80 -8.00
N VAL A 141 17.31 -1.60 -7.11
CA VAL A 141 16.72 -1.12 -5.85
C VAL A 141 17.78 -0.53 -4.91
N ALA A 142 18.95 -1.17 -4.80
CA ALA A 142 20.04 -0.69 -3.95
C ALA A 142 20.55 0.68 -4.41
N GLN A 143 20.73 0.88 -5.73
CA GLN A 143 21.12 2.17 -6.28
C GLN A 143 20.09 3.26 -6.00
N ALA A 144 18.79 2.98 -6.21
CA ALA A 144 17.72 3.91 -5.89
C ALA A 144 17.73 4.27 -4.39
N ARG A 145 17.91 3.27 -3.52
CA ARG A 145 17.97 3.48 -2.07
C ARG A 145 19.16 4.37 -1.67
N THR A 146 20.32 4.19 -2.27
CA THR A 146 21.49 5.07 -2.04
C THR A 146 21.17 6.51 -2.40
N ARG A 147 20.52 6.76 -3.54
CA ARG A 147 20.09 8.11 -3.94
C ARG A 147 19.12 8.73 -2.92
N GLN A 148 18.16 7.96 -2.42
CA GLN A 148 17.21 8.41 -1.40
C GLN A 148 17.92 8.84 -0.11
N LEU A 149 18.86 8.01 0.37
CA LEU A 149 19.64 8.30 1.57
C LEU A 149 20.54 9.53 1.39
N GLN A 150 21.16 9.69 0.21
CA GLN A 150 21.97 10.87 -0.09
C GLN A 150 21.14 12.16 -0.15
N ARG A 151 19.92 12.10 -0.69
CA ARG A 151 19.03 13.27 -0.83
C ARG A 151 18.43 13.71 0.51
N ALA A 152 17.86 12.78 1.28
CA ALA A 152 17.01 13.10 2.43
C ALA A 152 17.41 12.41 3.74
N GLY A 153 18.47 11.61 3.73
CA GLY A 153 18.89 10.80 4.90
C GLY A 153 17.94 9.64 5.24
N THR A 154 16.88 9.44 4.46
CA THR A 154 15.83 8.43 4.72
C THR A 154 15.24 7.93 3.41
N PRO A 155 14.70 6.69 3.35
CA PRO A 155 13.97 6.23 2.17
C PRO A 155 12.74 7.10 1.86
N ASN A 156 12.34 7.18 0.58
CA ASN A 156 11.17 7.96 0.15
C ASN A 156 9.89 7.57 0.91
N ALA A 157 9.75 6.30 1.27
CA ALA A 157 8.65 5.77 2.05
C ALA A 157 8.57 6.29 3.50
N ARG A 158 9.56 7.08 3.95
CA ARG A 158 9.63 7.67 5.30
C ARG A 158 9.78 9.17 5.27
N LEU A 159 9.63 9.82 4.11
CA LEU A 159 9.63 11.28 4.03
C LEU A 159 8.42 11.80 4.82
N ASP A 160 8.69 12.76 5.70
CA ASP A 160 7.66 13.57 6.35
C ASP A 160 7.02 14.56 5.33
N PRO A 161 5.92 15.26 5.68
CA PRO A 161 5.28 16.20 4.77
C PRO A 161 6.21 17.31 4.26
N GLY A 162 7.09 17.84 5.11
CA GLY A 162 8.04 18.89 4.73
C GLY A 162 9.13 18.37 3.80
N GLN A 163 9.67 17.18 4.07
CA GLN A 163 10.60 16.48 3.18
C GLN A 163 9.94 16.17 1.83
N THR A 164 8.69 15.72 1.83
CA THR A 164 7.94 15.42 0.60
C THR A 164 7.81 16.68 -0.27
N LEU A 165 7.45 17.82 0.32
CA LEU A 165 7.36 19.08 -0.42
C LEU A 165 8.71 19.56 -0.99
N ARG A 166 9.81 19.33 -0.26
CA ARG A 166 11.16 19.74 -0.71
C ARG A 166 11.75 18.81 -1.77
N ASP A 167 11.56 17.50 -1.62
CA ASP A 167 12.27 16.50 -2.42
C ASP A 167 11.44 15.94 -3.59
N CYS A 168 10.12 16.17 -3.59
CA CYS A 168 9.20 15.71 -4.63
C CYS A 168 8.59 16.89 -5.43
N VAL A 169 9.41 17.90 -5.71
CA VAL A 169 8.99 19.09 -6.47
C VAL A 169 8.56 18.69 -7.89
N LEU A 170 7.43 19.24 -8.32
CA LEU A 170 6.86 19.09 -9.65
C LEU A 170 6.99 20.39 -10.45
N THR A 171 6.95 20.29 -11.77
CA THR A 171 6.71 21.46 -12.62
C THR A 171 5.27 21.97 -12.41
N ALA A 172 5.00 23.24 -12.77
CA ALA A 172 3.64 23.77 -12.66
C ALA A 172 2.61 22.97 -13.49
N ALA A 173 3.03 22.47 -14.66
CA ALA A 173 2.18 21.63 -15.51
C ALA A 173 1.87 20.26 -14.87
N ASP A 174 2.88 19.62 -14.25
CA ASP A 174 2.71 18.33 -13.58
C ASP A 174 1.91 18.45 -12.27
N GLN A 175 2.07 19.58 -11.56
CA GLN A 175 1.26 19.91 -10.39
C GLN A 175 -0.23 20.03 -10.75
N ALA A 176 -0.55 20.79 -11.81
CA ALA A 176 -1.92 20.90 -12.31
C ALA A 176 -2.50 19.54 -12.75
N MET A 177 -1.68 18.68 -13.37
CA MET A 177 -2.09 17.31 -13.72
C MET A 177 -2.40 16.47 -12.47
N LEU A 178 -1.59 16.57 -11.41
CA LEU A 178 -1.83 15.87 -10.16
C LEU A 178 -3.14 16.33 -9.51
N GLU A 179 -3.37 17.64 -9.45
CA GLU A 179 -4.60 18.22 -8.89
C GLU A 179 -5.86 17.75 -9.65
N GLN A 180 -5.83 17.80 -10.99
CA GLN A 180 -6.91 17.26 -11.82
C GLN A 180 -7.14 15.76 -11.58
N ALA A 181 -6.07 14.99 -11.40
CA ALA A 181 -6.19 13.57 -11.09
C ALA A 181 -6.79 13.34 -9.70
N MET A 182 -6.43 14.14 -8.71
CA MET A 182 -7.00 14.06 -7.36
C MET A 182 -8.50 14.35 -7.37
N GLU A 183 -8.94 15.39 -8.06
CA GLU A 183 -10.36 15.74 -8.18
C GLU A 183 -11.14 14.64 -8.89
N ARG A 184 -10.64 14.17 -10.04
CA ARG A 184 -11.34 13.13 -10.83
C ARG A 184 -11.42 11.79 -10.11
N LEU A 185 -10.41 11.47 -9.30
CA LEU A 185 -10.32 10.20 -8.58
C LEU A 185 -10.77 10.32 -7.11
N GLN A 186 -11.24 11.50 -6.68
CA GLN A 186 -11.67 11.78 -5.30
C GLN A 186 -10.62 11.38 -4.25
N LEU A 187 -9.34 11.63 -4.55
CA LEU A 187 -8.23 11.24 -3.69
C LEU A 187 -7.99 12.26 -2.57
N SER A 188 -7.70 11.77 -1.37
CA SER A 188 -7.37 12.63 -0.24
C SER A 188 -5.99 13.29 -0.40
N ALA A 189 -5.75 14.39 0.33
CA ALA A 189 -4.43 15.04 0.40
C ALA A 189 -3.32 14.07 0.89
N ARG A 190 -3.69 13.08 1.70
CA ARG A 190 -2.75 12.02 2.10
C ARG A 190 -2.34 11.15 0.92
N SER A 191 -3.30 10.80 0.07
CA SER A 191 -3.05 10.06 -1.16
C SER A 191 -2.13 10.83 -2.11
N MET A 192 -2.26 12.16 -2.18
CA MET A 192 -1.32 13.03 -2.90
C MET A 192 0.13 12.84 -2.45
N HIS A 193 0.41 12.93 -1.15
CA HIS A 193 1.78 12.77 -0.63
C HIS A 193 2.35 11.37 -0.91
N ARG A 194 1.50 10.33 -0.87
CA ARG A 194 1.91 8.96 -1.22
C ARG A 194 2.24 8.84 -2.70
N ILE A 195 1.41 9.41 -3.58
CA ILE A 195 1.67 9.47 -5.02
C ILE A 195 3.01 10.15 -5.30
N LEU A 196 3.29 11.29 -4.67
CA LEU A 196 4.56 12.01 -4.82
C LEU A 196 5.76 11.16 -4.40
N ARG A 197 5.68 10.47 -3.26
CA ARG A 197 6.73 9.57 -2.77
C ARG A 197 6.97 8.36 -3.68
N VAL A 198 5.90 7.82 -4.26
CA VAL A 198 5.98 6.75 -5.26
C VAL A 198 6.62 7.26 -6.54
N ALA A 199 6.15 8.40 -7.09
CA ALA A 199 6.72 9.02 -8.27
C ALA A 199 8.22 9.34 -8.11
N ARG A 200 8.62 9.85 -6.94
CA ARG A 200 10.04 10.07 -6.57
C ARG A 200 10.83 8.77 -6.58
N THR A 201 10.25 7.67 -6.10
CA THR A 201 10.89 6.35 -6.09
C THR A 201 11.06 5.81 -7.51
N ILE A 202 10.07 5.99 -8.38
CA ILE A 202 10.17 5.63 -9.80
C ILE A 202 11.28 6.43 -10.48
N ALA A 203 11.34 7.75 -10.26
CA ALA A 203 12.42 8.60 -10.77
C ALA A 203 13.80 8.16 -10.25
N ASP A 204 13.90 7.74 -8.98
CA ASP A 204 15.15 7.20 -8.42
C ASP A 204 15.54 5.85 -9.04
N LEU A 205 14.57 5.00 -9.39
CA LEU A 205 14.82 3.76 -10.11
C LEU A 205 15.28 4.02 -11.56
N ALA A 206 14.79 5.10 -12.18
CA ALA A 206 15.15 5.55 -13.52
C ALA A 206 16.50 6.32 -13.60
N GLY A 207 17.24 6.41 -12.49
CA GLY A 207 18.57 7.04 -12.46
C GLY A 207 18.67 8.29 -11.60
N GLY A 208 17.57 8.76 -11.01
CA GLY A 208 17.55 9.89 -10.08
C GLY A 208 17.20 11.24 -10.70
N SER A 209 16.56 11.26 -11.87
CA SER A 209 16.07 12.50 -12.49
C SER A 209 15.04 13.23 -11.58
N PRO A 210 14.72 14.50 -11.86
CA PRO A 210 13.52 15.12 -11.32
C PRO A 210 12.27 14.27 -11.58
N ILE A 211 11.20 14.48 -10.81
CA ILE A 211 9.94 13.80 -11.12
C ILE A 211 9.44 14.33 -12.46
N GLU A 212 9.20 13.43 -13.39
CA GLU A 212 8.68 13.73 -14.72
C GLU A 212 7.24 13.24 -14.80
N ARG A 213 6.52 13.75 -15.80
CA ARG A 213 5.12 13.39 -16.06
C ARG A 213 4.88 11.89 -16.14
N THR A 214 5.82 11.14 -16.72
CA THR A 214 5.76 9.67 -16.84
C THR A 214 5.79 8.99 -15.47
N HIS A 215 6.70 9.40 -14.59
CA HIS A 215 6.80 8.90 -13.21
C HIS A 215 5.52 9.18 -12.42
N LEU A 216 4.96 10.38 -12.59
CA LEU A 216 3.74 10.79 -11.93
C LEU A 216 2.51 9.99 -12.44
N ALA A 217 2.40 9.84 -13.76
CA ALA A 217 1.32 9.08 -14.38
C ALA A 217 1.34 7.60 -13.95
N GLU A 218 2.53 7.00 -13.87
CA GLU A 218 2.72 5.63 -13.38
C GLU A 218 2.31 5.52 -11.90
N ALA A 219 2.76 6.44 -11.04
CA ALA A 219 2.39 6.46 -9.63
C ALA A 219 0.87 6.59 -9.40
N ILE A 220 0.20 7.46 -10.16
CA ILE A 220 -1.27 7.57 -10.16
C ILE A 220 -1.92 6.26 -10.67
N GLY A 221 -1.30 5.63 -11.67
CA GLY A 221 -1.71 4.34 -12.21
C GLY A 221 -1.68 3.20 -11.20
N TYR A 222 -0.89 3.32 -10.13
CA TYR A 222 -0.83 2.38 -9.01
C TYR A 222 -1.91 2.61 -7.93
N ARG A 223 -2.91 3.47 -8.16
CA ARG A 223 -4.03 3.73 -7.24
C ARG A 223 -5.37 3.25 -7.82
N GLN A 224 -5.38 2.04 -8.37
CA GLN A 224 -6.52 1.56 -9.18
C GLN A 224 -7.76 1.16 -8.36
N LEU A 225 -7.61 0.75 -7.09
CA LEU A 225 -8.77 0.34 -6.28
C LEU A 225 -9.58 1.54 -5.82
N ASP A 226 -8.96 2.71 -5.67
CA ASP A 226 -9.66 3.97 -5.39
C ASP A 226 -10.63 4.34 -6.53
N ARG A 227 -10.38 3.87 -7.76
CA ARG A 227 -11.25 4.09 -8.93
C ARG A 227 -12.56 3.31 -8.89
N ALA A 228 -12.64 2.27 -8.05
CA ALA A 228 -13.75 1.33 -8.04
C ALA A 228 -14.80 1.61 -6.98
N CYS A 229 -14.72 2.75 -6.30
CA CYS A 229 -15.80 3.27 -5.48
C CYS A 229 -16.55 4.37 -6.24
N PRO A 230 -17.48 4.05 -7.15
CA PRO A 230 -18.55 4.97 -7.44
C PRO A 230 -19.46 4.97 -6.20
N ASP A 231 -19.18 5.87 -5.24
CA ASP A 231 -20.21 6.21 -4.25
C ASP A 231 -21.36 6.87 -5.01
N GLY A 232 -22.54 6.30 -4.80
CA GLY A 232 -23.75 6.63 -5.54
C GLY A 232 -24.12 8.10 -5.49
N SER A 233 -24.56 8.59 -6.64
CA SER A 233 -25.63 9.58 -6.77
C SER A 233 -26.32 9.31 -8.12
N PRO A 234 -27.64 9.53 -8.20
CA PRO A 234 -28.50 9.07 -9.30
C PRO A 234 -28.14 9.63 -10.67
#